data_AF-F1DB51-F1
#
_entry.id   AF-F1DB51-F1
#
_cell.length_a   1.000
_cell.length_b   1.000
_cell.length_c   1.000
_cell.angle_alpha   90.00
_cell.angle_beta   90.00
_cell.angle_gamma   90.00
#
_symmetry.space_group_name_H-M   'P 1'
#
loop_
_entity.id
_entity.type
_entity.pdbx_description
1 polymer ?
#
loop_
_entity_poly.entity_id
_entity_poly.type
_entity_poly.pdbx_seq_one_letter_code
_entity_poly.pdbx_strand_id
1 'polypeptide(L)' 'VKMGFGDLKSDSGLATLNDFLADKSYIVGYQPSQADSVVFDGVTSAPGNKYAHALRWYNHIKSY' A
#
# COMPACT_ATOMS: atom_id res chain seq x y z
N VAL A 1 14.24 -0.32 -2.26
CA VAL A 1 14.00 -1.57 -1.50
C VAL A 1 12.73 -2.19 -2.04
N LYS A 2 12.80 -3.35 -2.71
CA LYS A 2 11.60 -4.12 -3.10
C LYS A 2 10.95 -4.56 -1.78
N MET A 3 9.89 -3.88 -1.33
CA MET A 3 9.17 -4.15 -0.08
C MET A 3 8.41 -5.50 -0.09
N GLY A 4 8.88 -6.51 -0.82
CA GLY A 4 8.31 -7.85 -0.86
C GLY A 4 6.97 -8.00 -1.61
N PHE A 5 6.27 -6.91 -1.96
CA PHE A 5 4.92 -6.96 -2.54
C PHE A 5 4.85 -7.36 -4.03
N GLY A 6 5.98 -7.57 -4.71
CA GLY A 6 5.99 -7.86 -6.15
C GLY A 6 5.65 -6.64 -7.01
N ASP A 7 5.00 -6.85 -8.17
CA ASP A 7 4.56 -5.78 -9.05
C ASP A 7 3.25 -5.16 -8.55
N LEU A 8 3.33 -3.94 -8.01
CA LEU A 8 2.21 -3.19 -7.45
C LEU A 8 1.20 -2.69 -8.50
N LYS A 9 1.46 -2.92 -9.79
CA LYS A 9 0.48 -2.70 -10.87
C LYS A 9 -0.34 -3.96 -11.17
N SER A 10 0.10 -5.10 -10.65
CA SER A 10 -0.55 -6.39 -10.87
C SER A 10 -1.57 -6.70 -9.79
N ASP A 11 -2.52 -7.57 -10.12
CA ASP A 11 -3.53 -8.06 -9.18
C ASP A 11 -2.89 -8.74 -7.96
N SER A 12 -1.90 -9.60 -8.21
CA SER A 12 -1.19 -10.33 -7.16
C SER A 12 -0.40 -9.40 -6.23
N GLY A 13 0.20 -8.34 -6.76
CA GLY A 13 0.96 -7.40 -5.94
C GLY A 13 0.06 -6.53 -5.06
N LEU A 14 -1.07 -6.08 -5.60
CA LEU A 14 -2.09 -5.37 -4.82
C LEU A 14 -2.74 -6.25 -3.75
N ALA A 15 -2.98 -7.54 -4.05
CA ALA A 15 -3.45 -8.50 -3.06
C ALA A 15 -2.44 -8.68 -1.92
N THR A 16 -1.16 -8.83 -2.25
CA THR A 16 -0.09 -8.98 -1.24
C THR A 16 0.03 -7.73 -0.36
N LEU A 17 -0.02 -6.54 -0.95
CA LEU A 17 -0.04 -5.28 -0.20
C LEU A 17 -1.28 -5.16 0.70
N ASN A 18 -2.45 -5.54 0.18
CA ASN A 18 -3.70 -5.51 0.93
C ASN A 18 -3.64 -6.41 2.17
N ASP A 19 -3.15 -7.63 2.02
CA ASP A 19 -3.07 -8.60 3.11
C ASP A 19 -2.05 -8.15 4.16
N PHE A 20 -0.93 -7.57 3.73
CA PHE A 20 0.04 -6.95 4.64
C PHE A 20 -0.57 -5.81 5.47
N LEU A 21 -1.45 -5.00 4.88
CA LEU A 21 -2.10 -3.85 5.51
C LEU A 21 -3.37 -4.21 6.29
N ALA A 22 -3.73 -5.49 6.39
CA ALA A 22 -4.91 -5.93 7.13
C ALA A 22 -4.86 -5.54 8.61
N ASP A 23 -3.66 -5.62 9.21
CA ASP A 23 -3.38 -5.31 10.62
C ASP A 23 -2.46 -4.09 10.80
N LYS A 24 -2.22 -3.30 9.74
CA LYS A 24 -1.27 -2.17 9.73
C LYS A 24 -1.84 -0.92 9.08
N SER A 25 -1.54 0.23 9.67
CA SER A 25 -1.90 1.53 9.11
C SER A 25 -0.86 2.10 8.15
N TYR A 26 0.39 1.63 8.23
CA TYR A 26 1.55 2.13 7.49
C TYR A 26 2.45 0.96 7.06
N ILE A 27 3.38 1.22 6.15
CA ILE A 27 4.35 0.20 5.70
C ILE A 27 5.33 -0.21 6.81
N VAL A 28 5.67 0.73 7.71
CA VAL A 28 6.49 0.43 8.89
C VAL A 28 6.10 1.34 10.06
N GLY A 29 6.11 0.77 11.27
CA GLY A 29 5.79 1.51 12.50
C GLY A 29 4.33 1.96 12.56
N TYR A 30 4.10 3.08 13.23
CA TYR A 30 2.76 3.59 13.54
C TYR A 30 2.54 5.04 13.09
N GLN A 31 3.44 5.56 12.25
CA GLN A 31 3.39 6.91 11.69
C GLN A 31 3.82 6.87 10.21
N PRO A 32 3.45 7.87 9.39
CA PRO A 32 3.89 7.94 8.00
C PRO A 32 5.41 7.97 7.91
N SER A 33 5.96 7.29 6.91
CA SER A 33 7.40 7.18 6.72
C SER A 33 7.80 7.18 5.24
N GLN A 34 9.10 7.27 4.97
CA GLN A 34 9.64 7.14 3.60
C GLN A 34 9.28 5.79 2.95
N ALA A 35 9.04 4.75 3.76
CA ALA A 35 8.59 3.45 3.27
C ALA A 35 7.23 3.55 2.59
N ASP A 36 6.31 4.33 3.16
CA ASP A 36 4.99 4.57 2.58
C ASP A 36 5.10 5.28 1.24
N SER A 37 5.93 6.34 1.13
CA SER A 37 6.16 7.04 -0.13
C SER A 37 6.68 6.11 -1.23
N VAL A 38 7.67 5.25 -0.92
CA VAL A 38 8.23 4.30 -1.90
C VAL A 38 7.21 3.30 -2.40
N VAL A 39 6.34 2.79 -1.52
CA VAL A 39 5.28 1.85 -1.91
C VAL A 39 4.16 2.59 -2.65
N PHE A 40 3.83 3.80 -2.21
CA PHE A 40 2.78 4.64 -2.80
C PHE A 40 3.11 5.01 -4.25
N ASP A 41 4.36 5.39 -4.54
CA ASP A 41 4.83 5.67 -5.90
C ASP A 41 4.71 4.45 -6.84
N GLY A 42 4.76 3.23 -6.28
CA GLY A 42 4.55 1.98 -7.02
C GLY A 42 3.08 1.71 -7.35
N VAL A 43 2.14 2.26 -6.57
CA VAL A 43 0.70 2.13 -6.77
C VAL A 43 0.20 3.31 -7.60
N THR A 44 0.19 3.14 -8.93
CA THR A 44 -0.04 4.25 -9.87
C THR A 44 -1.45 4.86 -9.85
N SER A 45 -2.41 4.17 -9.23
CA SER A 45 -3.80 4.60 -9.10
C SER A 45 -4.44 3.99 -7.87
N ALA A 46 -5.50 4.61 -7.34
CA ALA A 46 -6.24 4.09 -6.21
C ALA A 46 -6.63 2.61 -6.43
N PRO A 47 -6.28 1.69 -5.51
CA PRO A 47 -6.70 0.29 -5.60
C PRO A 47 -8.23 0.15 -5.63
N GLY A 48 -8.75 -0.86 -6.32
CA GLY A 48 -10.20 -1.13 -6.31
C GLY A 48 -10.72 -1.58 -4.94
N ASN A 49 -12.04 -1.48 -4.72
CA ASN A 49 -12.68 -1.81 -3.43
C ASN A 49 -12.41 -3.23 -2.91
N LYS A 50 -12.05 -4.19 -3.79
CA LYS A 50 -11.64 -5.55 -3.38
C LYS A 50 -10.35 -5.58 -2.55
N TYR A 51 -9.56 -4.50 -2.62
CA TYR A 51 -8.35 -4.29 -1.82
C TYR A 51 -8.60 -3.24 -0.74
N ALA A 52 -9.59 -3.47 0.11
CA ALA A 52 -10.10 -2.47 1.05
C ALA A 52 -9.00 -1.87 1.96
N HIS A 53 -8.03 -2.69 2.42
CA HIS A 53 -6.96 -2.24 3.29
C HIS A 53 -5.92 -1.41 2.54
N ALA A 54 -5.55 -1.83 1.33
CA ALA A 54 -4.66 -1.07 0.46
C ALA A 54 -5.30 0.24 0.00
N LEU A 55 -6.60 0.25 -0.33
CA LEU A 55 -7.35 1.45 -0.69
C LEU A 55 -7.43 2.43 0.50
N ARG A 56 -7.72 1.95 1.70
CA ARG A 56 -7.71 2.76 2.93
C ARG A 56 -6.35 3.43 3.11
N TRP A 57 -5.28 2.65 3.07
CA TRP A 57 -3.91 3.16 3.20
C TRP A 57 -3.56 4.15 2.08
N TYR A 58 -3.88 3.84 0.81
CA TYR A 58 -3.60 4.71 -0.32
C TYR A 58 -4.25 6.09 -0.16
N ASN A 59 -5.53 6.13 0.21
CA ASN A 59 -6.23 7.40 0.44
C ASN A 59 -5.65 8.18 1.63
N HIS A 60 -5.22 7.47 2.68
CA HIS A 60 -4.57 8.07 3.84
C HIS A 60 -3.23 8.70 3.46
N ILE A 61 -2.35 7.96 2.78
CA ILE A 61 -1.04 8.46 2.35
C ILE A 61 -1.17 9.63 1.36
N LYS A 62 -2.14 9.58 0.44
CA LYS A 62 -2.44 10.66 -0.51
C LYS A 62 -2.87 11.97 0.15
N SER A 63 -3.33 11.94 1.40
CA SER A 63 -3.83 13.13 2.12
C SER A 63 -2.74 13.95 2.82
N TYR A 64 -1.50 13.44 2.87
CA TYR A 64 -0.32 14.16 3.33
C TYR A 64 0.27 15.03 2.20
#